data_AF-A0A938CZY4-F1
#
_entry.id   AF-A0A938CZY4-F1
#
_cell.length_a   1.000
_cell.length_b   1.000
_cell.length_c   1.000
_cell.angle_alpha   90.00
_cell.angle_beta   90.00
_cell.angle_gamma   90.00
#
_symmetry.space_group_name_H-M   'P 1'
#
loop_
_entity.id
_entity.type
_entity.pdbx_description
1 polymer ?
#
loop_
_entity_poly.entity_id
_entity_poly.type
_entity_poly.pdbx_seq_one_letter_code
_entity_poly.pdbx_strand_id
1 'polypeptide(L)'
;VARAAVVTPNAPEAAALTGIAVEDEAGQIAAGRALLAMGAAAALVKGGHIDGAEVVDLLVTRGGVVRFADARLATRHTHGTGCTLASAIATGIAQGLAVERAVARARAYVRAAIAAAPGYGKGHGPLDHGVTVRTFPWEGRDAFPEGPSGPPHPGPLLPREERGN
;
A
#
# COMPACT_ATOMS: atom_id res chain seq x y z
N VAL A 1 5.66 -17.71 -2.12
CA VAL A 1 5.75 -16.48 -2.95
C VAL A 1 5.57 -16.78 -4.45
N ALA A 2 5.12 -17.98 -4.83
CA ALA A 2 4.96 -18.32 -6.25
C ALA A 2 3.80 -17.50 -6.87
N ARG A 3 4.14 -16.61 -7.82
CA ARG A 3 3.26 -15.80 -8.71
C ARG A 3 3.04 -14.31 -8.38
N ALA A 4 3.86 -13.69 -7.53
CA ALA A 4 3.80 -12.23 -7.36
C ALA A 4 4.58 -11.48 -8.46
N ALA A 5 3.95 -10.51 -9.12
CA ALA A 5 4.65 -9.57 -10.01
C ALA A 5 5.66 -8.71 -9.24
N VAL A 6 5.27 -8.26 -8.03
CA VAL A 6 6.15 -7.59 -7.07
C VAL A 6 5.74 -8.04 -5.67
N VAL A 7 6.70 -8.39 -4.82
CA VAL A 7 6.50 -8.47 -3.37
C VAL A 7 7.12 -7.27 -2.68
N THR A 8 6.51 -6.76 -1.61
CA THR A 8 6.94 -5.52 -0.95
C THR A 8 7.15 -5.70 0.56
N PRO A 9 7.97 -6.66 1.03
CA PRO A 9 8.16 -6.88 2.47
C PRO A 9 8.98 -5.75 3.11
N ASN A 10 8.71 -5.41 4.36
CA ASN A 10 9.66 -4.64 5.18
C ASN A 10 10.78 -5.57 5.68
N ALA A 11 11.83 -5.01 6.30
CA ALA A 11 12.95 -5.80 6.82
C ALA A 11 12.52 -6.97 7.75
N PRO A 12 11.66 -6.78 8.78
CA PRO A 12 11.16 -7.89 9.60
C PRO A 12 10.38 -8.96 8.81
N GLU A 13 9.49 -8.55 7.90
CA GLU A 13 8.73 -9.45 7.04
C GLU A 13 9.64 -10.25 6.09
N ALA A 14 10.66 -9.59 5.52
CA ALA A 14 11.63 -10.22 4.63
C ALA A 14 12.43 -11.28 5.39
N ALA A 15 12.92 -10.94 6.59
CA ALA A 15 13.63 -11.88 7.45
C ALA A 15 12.77 -13.09 7.83
N ALA A 16 11.51 -12.87 8.18
CA ALA A 16 10.57 -13.95 8.49
C ALA A 16 10.29 -14.86 7.27
N LEU A 17 10.24 -14.31 6.06
CA LEU A 17 9.98 -15.07 4.83
C LEU A 17 11.19 -15.85 4.32
N THR A 18 12.40 -15.31 4.51
CA THR A 18 13.63 -15.86 3.88
C THR A 18 14.61 -16.47 4.86
N GLY A 19 14.44 -16.24 6.17
CA GLY A 19 15.42 -16.63 7.21
C GLY A 19 16.73 -15.82 7.16
N ILE A 20 16.76 -14.70 6.41
CA ILE A 20 17.95 -13.86 6.24
C ILE A 20 17.76 -12.59 7.06
N ALA A 21 18.71 -12.27 7.94
CA ALA A 21 18.68 -11.00 8.67
C ALA A 21 18.80 -9.81 7.70
N VAL A 22 17.97 -8.78 7.90
CA VAL A 22 17.92 -7.59 7.04
C VAL A 22 18.23 -6.37 7.89
N GLU A 23 19.52 -6.17 8.15
CA GLU A 23 20.04 -5.08 9.00
C GLU A 23 20.69 -3.96 8.18
N ASP A 24 21.02 -4.23 6.91
CA ASP A 24 21.67 -3.30 5.99
C ASP A 24 21.26 -3.57 4.53
N GLU A 25 21.82 -2.78 3.60
CA GLU A 25 21.56 -2.93 2.16
C GLU A 25 22.00 -4.30 1.62
N ALA A 26 23.06 -4.90 2.17
CA ALA A 26 23.52 -6.22 1.76
C ALA A 26 22.49 -7.31 2.13
N GLY A 27 21.94 -7.24 3.35
CA GLY A 27 20.84 -8.08 3.81
C GLY A 27 19.57 -7.88 2.98
N GLN A 28 19.24 -6.64 2.60
CA GLN A 28 18.11 -6.34 1.71
C GLN A 28 18.29 -7.02 0.35
N ILE A 29 19.49 -6.94 -0.25
CA ILE A 29 19.78 -7.61 -1.53
C ILE A 29 19.68 -9.12 -1.39
N ALA A 30 20.25 -9.70 -0.33
CA ALA A 30 20.22 -11.13 -0.09
C ALA A 30 18.79 -11.66 0.08
N ALA A 31 17.99 -11.00 0.92
CA ALA A 31 16.57 -11.34 1.10
C ALA A 31 15.77 -11.16 -0.20
N GLY A 32 16.00 -10.07 -0.95
CA GLY A 32 15.36 -9.85 -2.25
C GLY A 32 15.65 -10.97 -3.25
N ARG A 33 16.91 -11.40 -3.36
CA ARG A 33 17.32 -12.52 -4.22
C ARG A 33 16.66 -13.84 -3.79
N ALA A 34 16.55 -14.10 -2.48
CA ALA A 34 15.85 -15.27 -1.96
C ALA A 34 14.35 -15.24 -2.33
N LEU A 35 13.67 -14.10 -2.22
CA LEU A 35 12.27 -13.96 -2.62
C LEU A 35 12.05 -14.19 -4.12
N LEU A 36 13.01 -13.79 -4.96
CA LEU A 36 13.01 -14.11 -6.38
C LEU A 36 13.15 -15.62 -6.63
N ALA A 37 14.04 -16.29 -5.90
CA ALA A 37 14.21 -17.74 -5.96
C ALA A 37 12.93 -18.48 -5.50
N MET A 38 12.15 -17.90 -4.58
CA MET A 38 10.84 -18.40 -4.16
C MET A 38 9.70 -18.11 -5.17
N GLY A 39 10.01 -17.45 -6.30
CA GLY A 39 9.08 -17.28 -7.42
C GLY A 39 8.52 -15.87 -7.63
N ALA A 40 9.00 -14.86 -6.91
CA ALA A 40 8.67 -13.46 -7.24
C ALA A 40 9.34 -13.02 -8.55
N ALA A 41 8.68 -12.18 -9.35
CA ALA A 41 9.32 -11.53 -10.49
C ALA A 41 10.22 -10.36 -10.07
N ALA A 42 9.80 -9.63 -9.03
CA ALA A 42 10.55 -8.56 -8.39
C ALA A 42 10.27 -8.50 -6.87
N ALA A 43 11.20 -8.00 -6.09
CA ALA A 43 11.06 -7.81 -4.65
C ALA A 43 11.52 -6.40 -4.24
N LEU A 44 10.61 -5.59 -3.69
CA LEU A 44 10.92 -4.31 -3.06
C LEU A 44 11.09 -4.53 -1.55
N VAL A 45 12.33 -4.67 -1.10
CA VAL A 45 12.66 -4.87 0.32
C VAL A 45 12.79 -3.50 0.97
N LYS A 46 11.82 -3.14 1.83
CA LYS A 46 11.72 -1.80 2.42
C LYS A 46 12.59 -1.67 3.67
N GLY A 47 13.42 -0.63 3.71
CA GLY A 47 14.38 -0.39 4.81
C GLY A 47 13.88 0.51 5.92
N GLY A 48 12.57 0.80 6.00
CA GLY A 48 12.01 1.69 7.04
C GLY A 48 12.33 1.30 8.50
N HIS A 49 12.68 0.05 8.75
CA HIS A 49 13.08 -0.49 10.06
C HIS A 49 14.60 -0.61 10.27
N ILE A 50 15.40 -0.29 9.25
CA ILE A 50 16.86 -0.18 9.37
C ILE A 50 17.18 1.22 9.90
N ASP A 51 18.12 1.32 10.84
CA ASP A 51 18.52 2.60 11.41
C ASP A 51 19.31 3.46 10.41
N GLY A 52 19.19 4.78 10.54
CA GLY A 52 19.90 5.73 9.69
C GLY A 52 19.10 6.99 9.36
N ALA A 53 19.82 8.00 8.87
CA ALA A 53 19.25 9.28 8.44
C ALA A 53 18.36 9.16 7.19
N GLU A 54 18.60 8.13 6.37
CA GLU A 54 17.82 7.80 5.19
C GLU A 54 16.96 6.57 5.42
N VAL A 55 15.88 6.47 4.66
CA VAL A 55 15.13 5.23 4.46
C VAL A 55 15.46 4.72 3.06
N VAL A 56 16.05 3.53 2.99
CA VAL A 56 16.49 2.92 1.73
C VAL A 56 15.59 1.72 1.41
N ASP A 57 14.93 1.76 0.26
CA ASP A 57 14.20 0.61 -0.28
C ASP A 57 14.95 0.08 -1.50
N LEU A 58 15.16 -1.24 -1.56
CA LEU A 58 15.83 -1.89 -2.68
C LEU A 58 14.84 -2.71 -3.50
N LEU A 59 14.72 -2.37 -4.78
CA LEU A 59 13.99 -3.17 -5.75
C LEU A 59 14.97 -4.16 -6.40
N VAL A 60 14.82 -5.43 -6.05
CA VAL A 60 15.61 -6.54 -6.59
C VAL A 60 14.83 -7.22 -7.71
N THR A 61 15.46 -7.32 -8.88
CA THR A 61 14.93 -8.02 -10.06
C THR A 61 16.00 -9.00 -10.60
N ARG A 62 15.64 -9.81 -11.60
CA ARG A 62 16.64 -10.64 -12.31
C ARG A 62 17.66 -9.80 -13.09
N GLY A 63 17.30 -8.57 -13.49
CA GLY A 63 18.16 -7.68 -14.25
C GLY A 63 19.11 -6.83 -13.40
N GLY A 64 18.88 -6.76 -12.09
CA GLY A 64 19.71 -5.95 -11.20
C GLY A 64 18.96 -5.46 -9.97
N VAL A 65 19.58 -4.50 -9.28
CA VAL A 65 19.06 -3.86 -8.06
C VAL A 65 18.94 -2.36 -8.31
N VAL A 66 17.78 -1.80 -7.98
CA VAL A 66 17.56 -0.35 -7.98
C VAL A 66 17.41 0.13 -6.55
N ARG A 67 18.19 1.14 -6.19
CA ARG A 67 18.21 1.77 -4.87
C ARG A 67 17.34 3.01 -4.86
N PHE A 68 16.37 3.05 -3.96
CA PHE A 68 15.55 4.22 -3.69
C PHE A 68 15.85 4.74 -2.28
N ALA A 69 16.38 5.95 -2.17
CA ALA A 69 16.71 6.58 -0.89
C ALA A 69 15.95 7.89 -0.73
N ASP A 70 15.43 8.13 0.47
CA ASP A 70 14.93 9.43 0.88
C ASP A 70 15.32 9.72 2.32
N ALA A 71 15.37 11.01 2.68
CA ALA A 71 15.44 11.43 4.08
C ALA A 71 14.28 10.82 4.89
N ARG A 72 14.62 10.34 6.09
CA ARG A 72 13.65 9.85 7.06
C ARG A 72 12.76 10.99 7.53
N LEU A 73 11.45 10.80 7.39
CA LEU A 73 10.47 11.79 7.85
C LEU A 73 10.23 11.58 9.35
N ALA A 74 10.42 12.63 10.15
CA ALA A 74 10.02 12.63 11.55
C ALA A 74 8.49 12.69 11.64
N THR A 75 7.83 11.54 11.78
CA THR A 75 6.37 11.44 11.84
C THR A 75 5.92 10.29 12.73
N ARG A 76 4.76 10.47 13.37
CA ARG A 76 4.02 9.38 14.04
C ARG A 76 3.07 8.65 13.08
N HIS A 77 2.81 9.19 11.90
CA HIS A 77 1.82 8.70 10.95
C HIS A 77 2.40 7.60 10.05
N THR A 78 2.62 6.43 10.66
CA THR A 78 3.22 5.26 9.98
C THR A 78 2.20 4.17 9.65
N HIS A 79 0.99 4.26 10.22
CA HIS A 79 -0.07 3.29 9.98
C HIS A 79 -0.58 3.38 8.54
N GLY A 80 -0.69 2.24 7.85
CA GLY A 80 -1.16 2.19 6.47
C GLY A 80 -0.10 2.43 5.40
N THR A 81 1.11 2.91 5.76
CA THR A 81 2.20 3.22 4.78
C THR A 81 2.50 2.06 3.85
N GLY A 82 2.59 0.83 4.38
CA GLY A 82 2.84 -0.38 3.61
C GLY A 82 1.70 -0.71 2.63
N CYS A 83 0.45 -0.64 3.10
CA CYS A 83 -0.73 -0.89 2.27
C CYS A 83 -0.87 0.15 1.16
N THR A 84 -0.71 1.43 1.50
CA THR A 84 -0.75 2.54 0.54
C THR A 84 0.33 2.39 -0.53
N LEU A 85 1.56 2.02 -0.14
CA LEU A 85 2.66 1.78 -1.07
C LEU A 85 2.33 0.63 -2.03
N ALA A 86 1.94 -0.53 -1.49
CA ALA A 86 1.62 -1.72 -2.30
C ALA A 86 0.48 -1.45 -3.28
N SER A 87 -0.60 -0.79 -2.82
CA SER A 87 -1.73 -0.39 -3.67
C SER A 87 -1.31 0.58 -4.77
N ALA A 88 -0.49 1.58 -4.46
CA ALA A 88 -0.03 2.55 -5.45
C ALA A 88 0.90 1.92 -6.51
N ILE A 89 1.73 0.94 -6.12
CA ILE A 89 2.54 0.14 -7.05
C ILE A 89 1.63 -0.67 -7.97
N ALA A 90 0.68 -1.42 -7.40
CA ALA A 90 -0.26 -2.23 -8.16
C ALA A 90 -1.03 -1.39 -9.19
N THR A 91 -1.54 -0.21 -8.79
CA THR A 91 -2.20 0.74 -9.69
C THR A 91 -1.28 1.22 -10.80
N GLY A 92 0.00 1.50 -10.52
CA GLY A 92 0.96 1.88 -11.55
C GLY A 92 1.22 0.81 -12.58
N ILE A 93 1.37 -0.44 -12.13
CA ILE A 93 1.54 -1.58 -13.03
C ILE A 93 0.27 -1.78 -13.87
N ALA A 94 -0.92 -1.68 -13.27
CA ALA A 94 -2.19 -1.78 -13.99
C ALA A 94 -2.36 -0.69 -15.06
N GLN A 95 -1.74 0.48 -14.87
CA GLN A 95 -1.70 1.58 -15.85
C GLN A 95 -0.59 1.42 -16.90
N GLY A 96 0.11 0.28 -16.93
CA GLY A 96 1.17 0.00 -17.91
C GLY A 96 2.54 0.58 -17.56
N LEU A 97 2.76 1.07 -16.34
CA LEU A 97 4.09 1.51 -15.93
C LEU A 97 5.02 0.31 -15.71
N ALA A 98 6.27 0.46 -16.14
CA ALA A 98 7.35 -0.42 -15.72
C ALA A 98 7.46 -0.45 -14.18
N VAL A 99 7.83 -1.60 -13.61
CA VAL A 99 7.86 -1.81 -12.15
C VAL A 99 8.68 -0.75 -11.42
N GLU A 100 9.88 -0.43 -11.91
CA GLU A 100 10.72 0.64 -11.34
C GLU A 100 10.02 1.99 -11.30
N ARG A 101 9.32 2.36 -12.38
CA ARG A 101 8.55 3.60 -12.46
C ARG A 101 7.33 3.59 -11.55
N ALA A 102 6.65 2.45 -11.44
CA ALA A 102 5.53 2.27 -10.53
C ALA A 102 5.97 2.42 -9.06
N VAL A 103 7.11 1.83 -8.68
CA VAL A 103 7.73 1.97 -7.35
C VAL A 103 8.10 3.42 -7.08
N ALA A 104 8.84 4.07 -7.99
CA ALA A 104 9.25 5.46 -7.82
C ALA A 104 8.03 6.38 -7.59
N ARG A 105 6.98 6.22 -8.41
CA ARG A 105 5.74 6.99 -8.28
C ARG A 105 5.00 6.71 -6.98
N ALA A 106 4.90 5.44 -6.58
CA ALA A 106 4.23 5.04 -5.35
C ALA A 106 4.94 5.60 -4.10
N ARG A 107 6.27 5.59 -4.09
CA ARG A 107 7.06 6.19 -3.01
C ARG A 107 6.81 7.70 -2.89
N ALA A 108 6.83 8.41 -4.02
CA ALA A 108 6.50 9.84 -4.03
C ALA A 108 5.09 10.13 -3.51
N TYR A 109 4.10 9.32 -3.91
CA TYR A 109 2.73 9.41 -3.42
C TYR A 109 2.62 9.19 -1.91
N VAL A 110 3.22 8.13 -1.38
CA VAL A 110 3.21 7.85 0.06
C VAL A 110 3.87 8.97 0.85
N ARG A 111 5.00 9.51 0.38
CA ARG A 111 5.66 10.64 1.05
C ARG A 111 4.78 11.88 1.09
N ALA A 112 4.10 12.22 -0.01
CA ALA A 112 3.15 13.32 -0.04
C ALA A 112 1.99 13.06 0.94
N ALA A 113 1.46 11.84 0.98
CA ALA A 113 0.36 11.44 1.86
C ALA A 113 0.74 11.48 3.36
N ILE A 114 2.00 11.19 3.70
CA ILE A 114 2.56 11.35 5.05
C ILE A 114 2.67 12.84 5.40
N ALA A 115 3.17 13.66 4.48
CA ALA A 115 3.37 15.10 4.71
C ALA A 115 2.03 15.85 4.87
N ALA A 116 1.00 15.42 4.15
CA ALA A 116 -0.35 15.96 4.23
C ALA A 116 -1.22 15.31 5.32
N ALA A 117 -0.66 14.42 6.14
CA ALA A 117 -1.45 13.62 7.08
C ALA A 117 -2.33 14.51 8.00
N PRO A 118 -3.62 14.21 8.14
CA PRO A 118 -4.62 15.11 8.76
C PRO A 118 -4.51 15.21 10.29
N GLY A 119 -3.52 14.58 10.90
CA GLY A 119 -3.26 14.66 12.35
C GLY A 119 -4.24 13.88 13.23
N TYR A 120 -5.14 13.06 12.67
CA TYR A 120 -6.16 12.34 13.43
C TYR A 120 -5.56 11.35 14.44
N GLY A 121 -6.21 11.26 15.61
CA GLY A 121 -5.86 10.31 16.68
C GLY A 121 -4.70 10.77 17.58
N LYS A 122 -4.56 10.09 18.72
CA LYS A 122 -3.46 10.30 19.68
C LYS A 122 -2.24 9.38 19.43
N GLY A 123 -2.39 8.35 18.59
CA GLY A 123 -1.35 7.38 18.24
C GLY A 123 -0.85 7.51 16.79
N HIS A 124 -0.66 6.38 16.09
CA HIS A 124 -0.27 6.35 14.68
C HIS A 124 -1.46 6.68 13.75
N GLY A 125 -1.67 7.97 13.49
CA GLY A 125 -2.79 8.41 12.64
C GLY A 125 -2.62 8.02 11.16
N PRO A 126 -3.71 8.01 10.38
CA PRO A 126 -3.72 7.61 8.97
C PRO A 126 -2.99 8.62 8.07
N LEU A 127 -2.62 8.18 6.86
CA LEU A 127 -2.15 9.05 5.78
C LEU A 127 -3.31 9.78 5.09
N ASP A 128 -3.02 10.93 4.48
CA ASP A 128 -3.94 11.57 3.54
C ASP A 128 -3.86 10.93 2.15
N HIS A 129 -4.78 10.02 1.85
CA HIS A 129 -4.87 9.37 0.54
C HIS A 129 -5.43 10.31 -0.54
N GLY A 130 -6.07 11.41 -0.16
CA GLY A 130 -6.63 12.42 -1.05
C GLY A 130 -5.60 13.39 -1.60
N VAL A 131 -4.32 13.29 -1.22
CA VAL A 131 -3.27 14.27 -1.55
C VAL A 131 -3.07 14.56 -3.05
N THR A 132 -3.56 13.68 -3.93
CA THR A 132 -3.52 13.86 -5.39
C THR A 132 -4.89 14.07 -6.04
N VAL A 133 -5.95 14.03 -5.24
CA VAL A 133 -7.33 14.15 -5.69
C VAL A 133 -7.78 15.59 -5.49
N ARG A 134 -8.32 16.19 -6.56
CA ARG A 134 -9.03 17.47 -6.44
C ARG A 134 -10.45 17.19 -5.99
N THR A 135 -10.97 18.02 -5.10
CA THR A 135 -12.38 17.97 -4.75
C THR A 135 -13.21 18.09 -6.03
N PHE A 136 -14.08 17.11 -6.26
CA PHE A 136 -15.06 17.19 -7.33
C PHE A 136 -16.17 18.14 -6.85
N PRO A 137 -16.37 19.31 -7.49
CA PRO A 137 -17.42 20.24 -7.10
C PRO A 137 -18.77 19.66 -7.52
N TRP A 138 -19.27 18.73 -6.71
CA TRP A 138 -20.60 18.19 -6.88
C TRP A 138 -21.61 19.23 -6.38
N GLU A 139 -22.32 19.88 -7.30
CA GLU A 139 -23.34 20.90 -7.01
C GLU A 139 -24.77 20.31 -6.84
N GLY A 140 -24.89 18.99 -6.66
CA GLY A 140 -26.19 18.37 -6.34
C GLY A 140 -27.26 18.39 -7.44
N ARG A 141 -26.89 18.55 -8.71
CA ARG A 141 -27.85 18.69 -9.83
C ARG A 141 -28.09 17.50 -10.73
N ASP A 142 -27.50 16.35 -10.41
CA ASP A 142 -27.87 15.08 -11.04
C ASP A 142 -28.20 14.07 -9.93
N ALA A 143 -29.40 14.22 -9.35
CA ALA A 143 -30.07 13.06 -8.79
C ALA A 143 -30.11 12.02 -9.91
N PHE A 144 -29.72 10.78 -9.61
CA PHE A 144 -30.00 9.66 -10.51
C PHE A 144 -31.43 9.83 -11.04
N PRO A 145 -31.68 9.78 -12.37
CA PRO A 145 -33.05 9.81 -12.84
C PRO A 145 -33.77 8.69 -12.09
N GLU A 146 -34.89 9.01 -11.43
CA GLU A 146 -35.66 7.98 -10.74
C GLU A 146 -35.92 6.88 -11.77
N GLY A 147 -35.25 5.74 -11.59
CA GLY A 147 -35.54 4.56 -12.38
C GLY A 147 -37.01 4.22 -12.18
N PRO A 148 -37.67 3.57 -13.16
CA PRO A 148 -39.07 3.20 -13.01
C PRO A 148 -39.25 2.48 -11.67
N SER A 149 -40.22 2.96 -10.87
CA SER A 149 -40.50 2.47 -9.53
C SER A 149 -40.47 0.94 -9.51
N GLY A 150 -39.42 0.38 -8.91
CA GLY A 150 -39.35 -1.05 -8.66
C GLY A 150 -40.55 -1.47 -7.79
N PRO A 151 -40.95 -2.76 -7.83
CA PRO A 151 -42.02 -3.24 -6.97
C PRO A 151 -41.70 -2.90 -5.51
N PRO A 152 -42.72 -2.57 -4.69
CA PRO A 152 -42.50 -2.14 -3.32
C PRO A 152 -41.66 -3.19 -2.58
N HIS A 153 -40.59 -2.72 -1.94
CA HIS A 153 -39.79 -3.54 -1.04
C HIS A 153 -40.74 -4.22 -0.03
N PRO A 154 -40.63 -5.54 0.19
CA PRO A 154 -41.36 -6.15 1.29
C PRO A 154 -40.90 -5.46 2.57
N GLY A 155 -41.86 -4.91 3.32
CA GLY A 155 -41.62 -4.21 4.58
C GLY A 155 -40.80 -5.07 5.55
N PRO A 156 -40.22 -4.45 6.59
CA PRO A 156 -39.30 -5.12 7.50
C PRO A 156 -39.92 -6.42 8.03
N LEU A 157 -39.18 -7.51 7.89
CA LEU A 157 -39.51 -8.79 8.51
C LEU A 157 -39.63 -8.56 10.02
N LEU A 158 -40.85 -8.69 10.54
CA LEU A 158 -41.10 -8.63 11.97
C LEU A 158 -40.25 -9.70 12.69
N PRO A 159 -39.76 -9.41 13.91
CA PRO A 159 -38.94 -10.34 14.67
C PRO A 159 -39.63 -11.69 14.85
N ARG A 160 -38.86 -12.78 14.76
CA ARG A 160 -39.32 -14.13 15.07
C ARG A 160 -39.42 -14.32 16.58
N GLU A 161 -40.48 -13.81 17.18
CA GLU A 161 -41.06 -14.37 18.40
C GLU A 161 -42.56 -14.54 18.13
N GLU A 162 -43.14 -15.63 18.61
CA GLU A 162 -44.49 -16.15 18.31
C GLU A 162 -44.64 -17.02 17.05
N ARG A 163 -44.07 -18.23 17.12
CA ARG A 163 -44.83 -19.43 16.75
C ARG A 163 -44.74 -20.44 17.87
N GLY A 164 -45.74 -20.40 18.75
CA GLY A 164 -46.05 -21.48 19.66
C GLY A 164 -46.85 -22.58 18.94
N ASN A 165 -46.63 -23.80 19.45
CA ASN A 165 -47.23 -25.10 19.14
C ASN A 165 -46.87 -25.72 17.79
#